data_AF-A0A9D4XJG7-F1
#
_entry.id   AF-A0A9D4XJG7-F1
#
_cell.length_a   1.000
_cell.length_b   1.000
_cell.length_c   1.000
_cell.angle_alpha   90.00
_cell.angle_beta   90.00
_cell.angle_gamma   90.00
#
_symmetry.space_group_name_H-M   'P 1'
#
loop_
_entity.id
_entity.type
_entity.pdbx_description
1 polymer ?
#
loop_
_entity_poly.entity_id
_entity_poly.type
_entity_poly.pdbx_seq_one_letter_code
_entity_poly.pdbx_strand_id
1 'polypeptide(L)'
;MKNEVDNHGGFVEESSNEEDKKGWRKVLEYVWSWMAYKDKDKWLKQMSGNLGLIATLIATITFQMALNPPGGVRPVKDDGDATPDIIACTLFDNKGYLINDLSLCPGEAVLAVIYPDKYQRFLYWNTICFVASLSVLLLLMSGLPLNHRFPTWLLSIVMCLALTSLAFTYITALDMVTPDPVWHIAHEIQRVLIYAWVGMLSFVVLFLTLRIIIWGVRAFGKKDKKTVTPKIPRENTPPA
;
A
#
# COMPACT_ATOMS: atom_id res chain seq x y z
N MET A 1 17.84 -72.84 -28.50
CA MET A 1 18.14 -71.39 -28.46
C MET A 1 16.91 -70.73 -27.84
N LYS A 2 16.90 -70.32 -26.56
CA LYS A 2 17.52 -69.09 -26.00
C LYS A 2 17.16 -67.89 -26.91
N ASN A 3 16.38 -66.88 -26.51
CA ASN A 3 16.40 -66.16 -25.24
C ASN A 3 15.04 -65.56 -24.82
N GLU A 4 14.97 -65.36 -23.51
CA GLU A 4 14.07 -64.58 -22.66
C GLU A 4 14.44 -63.07 -22.67
N VAL A 5 13.69 -62.27 -21.89
CA VAL A 5 13.99 -60.92 -21.35
C VAL A 5 13.52 -59.73 -22.20
N ASP A 6 12.77 -58.73 -21.73
CA ASP A 6 12.03 -58.50 -20.47
C ASP A 6 11.02 -57.36 -20.68
N ASN A 7 9.95 -57.41 -19.89
CA ASN A 7 8.92 -56.39 -19.77
C ASN A 7 9.36 -55.39 -18.68
N HIS A 8 9.84 -54.21 -19.05
CA HIS A 8 9.97 -53.04 -18.16
C HIS A 8 8.79 -52.12 -18.44
N GLY A 9 7.91 -51.80 -17.50
CA GLY A 9 8.19 -51.43 -16.13
C GLY A 9 7.52 -50.08 -15.89
N GLY A 10 6.19 -50.04 -16.05
CA GLY A 10 5.37 -48.89 -15.68
C GLY A 10 5.09 -48.95 -14.18
N PHE A 11 5.98 -48.39 -13.38
CA PHE A 11 5.72 -48.06 -11.99
C PHE A 11 6.69 -46.98 -11.56
N VAL A 12 6.25 -46.14 -10.62
CA VAL A 12 6.98 -45.00 -10.02
C VAL A 12 6.81 -43.65 -10.76
N GLU A 13 5.59 -43.12 -10.74
CA GLU A 13 5.40 -41.66 -10.71
C GLU A 13 4.23 -41.20 -9.81
N GLU A 14 3.57 -42.11 -9.09
CA GLU A 14 2.41 -41.81 -8.25
C GLU A 14 2.74 -41.69 -6.75
N SER A 15 3.81 -42.35 -6.27
CA SER A 15 4.22 -42.31 -4.86
C SER A 15 4.88 -40.99 -4.44
N SER A 16 5.66 -40.35 -5.31
CA SER A 16 6.28 -39.05 -5.04
C SER A 16 5.22 -37.95 -4.86
N ASN A 17 4.14 -38.01 -5.63
CA ASN A 17 3.07 -37.02 -5.61
C ASN A 17 2.19 -37.12 -4.34
N GLU A 18 2.03 -38.31 -3.76
CA GLU A 18 1.31 -38.48 -2.48
C GLU A 18 2.14 -38.07 -1.25
N GLU A 19 3.43 -38.42 -1.21
CA GLU A 19 4.32 -38.06 -0.09
C GLU A 19 4.56 -36.55 -0.04
N ASP A 20 4.80 -35.91 -1.20
CA ASP A 20 4.99 -34.47 -1.29
C ASP A 20 3.70 -33.74 -0.87
N LYS A 21 2.51 -34.18 -1.34
CA LYS A 21 1.21 -33.66 -0.87
C LYS A 21 1.02 -33.78 0.65
N LYS A 22 1.53 -34.84 1.28
CA LYS A 22 1.48 -35.03 2.75
C LYS A 22 2.44 -34.10 3.49
N GLY A 23 3.65 -33.91 2.96
CA GLY A 23 4.65 -32.97 3.48
C GLY A 23 4.15 -31.53 3.43
N TRP A 24 3.66 -31.10 2.27
CA TRP A 24 3.07 -29.77 2.08
C TRP A 24 1.86 -29.51 2.97
N ARG A 25 1.02 -30.52 3.24
CA ARG A 25 -0.09 -30.38 4.20
C ARG A 25 0.39 -30.10 5.62
N LYS A 26 1.42 -30.78 6.10
CA LYS A 26 1.98 -30.54 7.45
C LYS A 26 2.59 -29.14 7.57
N VAL A 27 3.33 -28.69 6.55
CA VAL A 27 3.87 -27.33 6.49
C VAL A 27 2.75 -26.30 6.48
N LEU A 28 1.70 -26.52 5.67
CA LEU A 28 0.51 -25.65 5.63
C LEU A 28 -0.25 -25.60 6.95
N GLU A 29 -0.34 -26.72 7.68
CA GLU A 29 -0.97 -26.75 9.01
C GLU A 29 -0.12 -26.03 10.07
N TYR A 30 1.20 -26.19 10.02
CA TYR A 30 2.13 -25.50 10.92
C TYR A 30 2.10 -23.98 10.68
N VAL A 31 2.23 -23.56 9.42
CA VAL A 31 2.12 -22.16 8.99
C VAL A 31 0.75 -21.58 9.32
N TRP A 32 -0.33 -22.36 9.20
CA TRP A 32 -1.66 -21.92 9.60
C TRP A 32 -1.82 -21.82 11.11
N SER A 33 -1.30 -22.76 11.89
CA SER A 33 -1.31 -22.71 13.35
C SER A 33 -0.57 -21.46 13.85
N TRP A 34 0.54 -21.10 13.19
CA TRP A 34 1.30 -19.88 13.45
C TRP A 34 0.55 -18.61 13.00
N MET A 35 -0.09 -18.63 11.82
CA MET A 35 -0.89 -17.49 11.31
C MET A 35 -2.25 -17.32 11.99
N ALA A 36 -2.78 -18.36 12.64
CA ALA A 36 -4.01 -18.32 13.42
C ALA A 36 -3.73 -17.67 14.77
N TYR A 37 -3.39 -16.38 14.72
CA TYR A 37 -3.21 -15.55 15.91
C TYR A 37 -4.46 -15.64 16.79
N LYS A 38 -4.31 -16.28 17.95
CA LYS A 38 -5.41 -16.79 18.79
C LYS A 38 -6.19 -15.71 19.53
N ASP A 39 -5.71 -14.45 19.50
CA ASP A 39 -6.28 -13.32 20.24
C ASP A 39 -6.52 -12.10 19.34
N LYS A 40 -7.09 -12.36 18.15
CA LYS A 40 -7.27 -11.38 17.07
C LYS A 40 -8.12 -10.19 17.51
N ASP A 41 -9.15 -10.39 18.33
CA ASP A 41 -10.06 -9.33 18.76
C ASP A 41 -9.42 -8.35 19.76
N LYS A 42 -8.63 -8.86 20.72
CA LYS A 42 -7.89 -8.02 21.68
C LYS A 42 -6.80 -7.22 20.96
N TRP A 43 -6.05 -7.87 20.08
CA TRP A 43 -5.03 -7.21 19.25
C TRP A 43 -5.63 -6.19 18.29
N LEU A 44 -6.75 -6.51 17.60
CA LEU A 44 -7.40 -5.58 16.68
C LEU A 44 -7.95 -4.34 17.39
N LYS A 45 -8.52 -4.47 18.59
CA LYS A 45 -9.00 -3.30 19.35
C LYS A 45 -7.87 -2.35 19.70
N GLN A 46 -6.73 -2.86 20.18
CA GLN A 46 -5.58 -2.04 20.54
C GLN A 46 -4.87 -1.46 19.30
N MET A 47 -4.71 -2.28 18.25
CA MET A 47 -4.08 -1.86 17.01
C MET A 47 -4.91 -0.84 16.23
N SER A 48 -6.25 -0.96 16.24
CA SER A 48 -7.16 -0.01 15.58
C SER A 48 -7.08 1.39 16.19
N GLY A 49 -6.95 1.48 17.52
CA GLY A 49 -6.71 2.75 18.21
C GLY A 49 -5.39 3.40 17.78
N ASN A 50 -4.30 2.61 17.80
CA ASN A 50 -2.98 3.10 17.38
C ASN A 50 -2.94 3.48 15.89
N LEU A 51 -3.58 2.69 15.02
CA LEU A 51 -3.67 2.97 13.58
C LEU A 51 -4.49 4.23 13.30
N GLY A 52 -5.57 4.46 14.05
CA GLY A 52 -6.33 5.71 13.96
C GLY A 52 -5.48 6.93 14.35
N LEU A 53 -4.70 6.82 15.43
CA LEU A 53 -3.77 7.87 15.84
C LEU A 53 -2.71 8.15 14.76
N ILE A 54 -2.06 7.11 14.23
CA ILE A 54 -1.06 7.25 13.17
C ILE A 54 -1.68 7.85 11.90
N ALA A 55 -2.85 7.36 11.47
CA ALA A 55 -3.54 7.89 10.29
C ALA A 55 -3.93 9.37 10.49
N THR A 56 -4.37 9.75 11.70
CA THR A 56 -4.67 11.15 12.04
C THR A 56 -3.42 12.01 11.98
N LEU A 57 -2.30 11.52 12.51
CA LEU A 57 -1.01 12.20 12.46
C LEU A 57 -0.53 12.39 11.01
N ILE A 58 -0.59 11.33 10.19
CA ILE A 58 -0.21 11.41 8.77
C ILE A 58 -1.13 12.37 8.02
N ALA A 59 -2.45 12.30 8.21
CA ALA A 59 -3.39 13.23 7.61
C ALA A 59 -3.09 14.68 8.04
N THR A 60 -2.75 14.90 9.31
CA THR A 60 -2.38 16.22 9.81
C THR A 60 -1.10 16.72 9.15
N ILE A 61 -0.03 15.92 9.13
CA ILE A 61 1.26 16.31 8.54
C ILE A 61 1.11 16.62 7.05
N THR A 62 0.40 15.76 6.30
CA THR A 62 0.18 15.94 4.86
C THR A 62 -0.72 17.14 4.55
N PHE A 63 -1.70 17.43 5.40
CA PHE A 63 -2.50 18.66 5.34
C PHE A 63 -1.64 19.90 5.60
N GLN A 64 -0.77 19.85 6.61
CA GLN A 64 0.17 20.95 6.89
C GLN A 64 1.14 21.17 5.74
N MET A 65 1.64 20.10 5.11
CA MET A 65 2.48 20.19 3.91
C MET A 65 1.76 20.80 2.70
N ALA A 66 0.43 20.68 2.61
CA ALA A 66 -0.34 21.31 1.54
C ALA A 66 -0.55 22.80 1.78
N LEU A 67 -0.79 23.22 3.03
CA LEU A 67 -0.95 24.63 3.39
C LEU A 67 0.39 25.39 3.47
N ASN A 68 1.43 24.70 3.91
CA ASN A 68 2.79 25.21 4.05
C ASN A 68 3.73 24.34 3.20
N PRO A 69 3.69 24.49 1.87
CA PRO A 69 4.50 23.69 0.97
C PRO A 69 6.00 23.89 1.22
N PRO A 70 6.83 22.91 0.85
CA PRO A 70 8.28 23.04 0.92
C PRO A 70 8.75 24.29 0.15
N GLY A 71 9.53 25.12 0.84
CA GLY A 71 10.01 26.43 0.39
C GLY A 71 8.97 27.55 0.39
N GLY A 72 7.80 27.31 0.99
CA GLY A 72 6.85 28.34 1.37
C GLY A 72 6.01 28.90 0.23
N VAL A 73 5.13 29.81 0.61
CA VAL A 73 4.29 30.58 -0.31
C VAL A 73 4.75 32.02 -0.34
N ARG A 74 4.56 32.70 -1.48
CA ARG A 74 4.84 34.13 -1.56
C ARG A 74 3.87 34.90 -0.65
N PRO A 75 4.35 35.74 0.29
CA PRO A 75 3.47 36.61 1.07
C PRO A 75 2.91 37.75 0.19
N VAL A 76 1.76 38.29 0.59
CA VAL A 76 1.29 39.59 0.09
C VAL A 76 2.26 40.65 0.62
N LYS A 77 2.75 41.53 -0.27
CA LYS A 77 3.55 42.69 0.15
C LYS A 77 2.57 43.76 0.64
N ASP A 78 2.75 44.21 1.88
CA ASP A 78 2.13 45.43 2.40
C ASP A 78 3.20 46.53 2.37
N ASP A 79 3.68 46.87 1.18
CA ASP A 79 4.51 48.04 1.03
C ASP A 79 3.57 49.23 1.16
N GLY A 80 3.73 50.07 2.18
CA GLY A 80 2.93 51.28 2.42
C GLY A 80 3.09 52.37 1.34
N ASP A 81 3.39 51.97 0.11
CA ASP A 81 3.41 52.81 -1.08
C ASP A 81 1.97 53.12 -1.52
N ALA A 82 1.75 54.35 -2.00
CA ALA A 82 0.45 54.87 -2.36
C ALA A 82 -0.07 54.33 -3.71
N THR A 83 0.72 53.50 -4.39
CA THR A 83 0.23 52.66 -5.47
C THR A 83 -0.37 51.41 -4.84
N PRO A 84 -1.67 51.11 -5.05
CA PRO A 84 -2.17 49.80 -4.65
C PRO A 84 -1.27 48.79 -5.36
N ASP A 85 -0.53 48.00 -4.58
CA ASP A 85 -0.01 46.73 -5.05
C ASP A 85 -1.25 45.98 -5.53
N ILE A 86 -1.58 46.15 -6.81
CA ILE A 86 -2.49 45.27 -7.51
C ILE A 86 -1.98 43.90 -7.12
N ILE A 87 -2.84 43.01 -6.63
CA ILE A 87 -2.51 41.61 -6.43
C ILE A 87 -2.05 41.11 -7.80
N ALA A 88 -0.75 41.28 -8.09
CA ALA A 88 -0.26 41.29 -9.46
C ALA A 88 0.03 39.84 -9.80
N CYS A 89 -1.05 39.12 -10.07
CA CYS A 89 -1.09 38.03 -11.02
C CYS A 89 -1.34 38.62 -12.40
N THR A 90 -0.50 39.54 -12.87
CA THR A 90 -0.70 40.12 -14.19
C THR A 90 -0.25 39.11 -15.24
N LEU A 91 -1.19 38.29 -15.73
CA LEU A 91 -1.02 37.53 -16.97
C LEU A 91 -1.25 38.39 -18.23
N PHE A 92 -1.58 39.68 -18.10
CA PHE A 92 -1.77 40.55 -19.26
C PHE A 92 -1.25 41.95 -18.98
N ASP A 93 -0.13 42.32 -19.60
CA ASP A 93 0.12 43.72 -19.90
C ASP A 93 -0.59 44.07 -21.23
N ASN A 94 -1.29 45.20 -21.26
CA ASN A 94 -1.96 45.75 -22.44
C ASN A 94 -0.95 46.22 -23.53
N LYS A 95 0.30 45.78 -23.47
CA LYS A 95 1.37 46.06 -24.45
C LYS A 95 2.01 44.84 -25.10
N GLY A 96 1.51 43.62 -24.86
CA GLY A 96 1.91 42.44 -25.64
C GLY A 96 3.41 42.10 -25.55
N TYR A 97 4.06 42.37 -24.42
CA TYR A 97 5.42 41.91 -24.16
C TYR A 97 5.40 40.70 -23.21
N LEU A 98 5.84 39.55 -23.70
CA LEU A 98 6.07 38.35 -22.89
C LEU A 98 7.28 38.62 -21.99
N ILE A 99 7.05 38.87 -20.71
CA ILE A 99 8.12 38.87 -19.72
C ILE A 99 8.51 37.40 -19.52
N ASN A 100 9.75 37.05 -19.85
CA ASN A 100 10.34 35.74 -19.54
C ASN A 100 10.63 35.55 -18.04
N ASP A 101 10.11 36.44 -17.19
CA ASP A 101 10.32 36.40 -15.76
C ASP A 101 9.21 35.59 -15.09
N LEU A 102 9.69 34.64 -14.32
CA LEU A 102 8.97 33.73 -13.45
C LEU A 102 7.93 34.49 -12.58
N SER A 103 6.68 34.62 -13.05
CA SER A 103 5.64 35.39 -12.36
C SER A 103 5.02 34.58 -11.22
N LEU A 104 5.38 34.90 -9.98
CA LEU A 104 4.86 34.25 -8.76
C LEU A 104 3.81 35.13 -8.07
N CYS A 105 2.57 34.65 -7.97
CA CYS A 105 1.48 35.35 -7.30
C CYS A 105 1.55 35.22 -5.77
N PRO A 106 0.97 36.17 -5.01
CA PRO A 106 0.80 35.98 -3.58
C PRO A 106 -0.04 34.73 -3.28
N GLY A 107 0.40 33.91 -2.33
CA GLY A 107 -0.22 32.62 -2.00
C GLY A 107 0.21 31.44 -2.86
N GLU A 108 0.95 31.66 -3.96
CA GLU A 108 1.53 30.56 -4.74
C GLU A 108 2.79 30.00 -4.07
N ALA A 109 2.97 28.68 -4.19
CA ALA A 109 4.13 27.98 -3.68
C ALA A 109 5.36 28.31 -4.55
N VAL A 110 6.42 28.80 -3.91
CA VAL A 110 7.65 29.24 -4.61
C VAL A 110 8.24 28.10 -5.45
N LEU A 111 8.28 26.89 -4.89
CA LEU A 111 8.87 25.73 -5.56
C LEU A 111 7.99 25.14 -6.66
N ALA A 112 6.69 25.45 -6.70
CA ALA A 112 5.84 25.07 -7.83
C ALA A 112 6.31 25.73 -9.13
N VAL A 113 6.92 26.90 -9.00
CA VAL A 113 7.32 27.73 -10.11
C VAL A 113 8.80 27.49 -10.46
N ILE A 114 9.67 27.25 -9.47
CA ILE A 114 11.09 26.91 -9.70
C ILE A 114 11.27 25.46 -10.20
N TYR A 115 10.57 24.50 -9.61
CA TYR A 115 10.71 23.07 -9.92
C TYR A 115 9.33 22.42 -10.17
N PRO A 116 8.61 22.82 -11.23
CA PRO A 116 7.22 22.39 -11.46
C PRO A 116 7.06 20.87 -11.49
N ASP A 117 7.96 20.16 -12.18
CA ASP A 117 7.90 18.70 -12.31
C ASP A 117 8.10 17.97 -10.98
N LYS A 118 8.98 18.48 -10.10
CA LYS A 118 9.22 17.90 -8.78
C LYS A 118 8.07 18.22 -7.84
N TYR A 119 7.56 19.46 -7.90
CA TYR A 119 6.45 19.92 -7.09
C TYR A 119 5.14 19.19 -7.41
N GLN A 120 4.85 18.96 -8.71
CA GLN A 120 3.70 18.15 -9.13
C GLN A 120 3.78 16.72 -8.57
N ARG A 121 4.97 16.10 -8.63
CA ARG A 121 5.20 14.76 -8.08
C ARG A 121 4.99 14.74 -6.57
N PHE A 122 5.50 15.74 -5.86
CA PHE A 122 5.29 15.92 -4.44
C PHE A 122 3.79 16.02 -4.09
N LEU A 123 3.04 16.87 -4.78
CA LEU A 123 1.59 17.00 -4.56
C LEU A 123 0.87 15.68 -4.81
N TYR A 124 1.20 14.99 -5.90
CA TYR A 124 0.59 13.71 -6.24
C TYR A 124 0.75 12.66 -5.12
N TRP A 125 1.98 12.46 -4.62
CA TRP A 125 2.24 11.52 -3.54
C TRP A 125 1.61 11.98 -2.22
N ASN A 126 1.64 13.28 -1.92
CA ASN A 126 1.06 13.84 -0.69
C ASN A 126 -0.47 13.66 -0.66
N THR A 127 -1.16 13.88 -1.79
CA THR A 127 -2.61 13.69 -1.90
C THR A 127 -3.00 12.22 -1.76
N ILE A 128 -2.25 11.29 -2.36
CA ILE A 128 -2.49 9.85 -2.17
C ILE A 128 -2.38 9.50 -0.68
N CYS A 129 -1.33 10.00 -0.02
CA CYS A 129 -1.11 9.75 1.40
C CYS A 129 -2.23 10.31 2.29
N PHE A 130 -2.67 11.53 2.02
CA PHE A 130 -3.76 12.19 2.73
C PHE A 130 -5.09 11.43 2.56
N VAL A 131 -5.47 11.10 1.32
CA VAL A 131 -6.71 10.38 1.02
C VAL A 131 -6.68 8.95 1.59
N ALA A 132 -5.53 8.26 1.50
CA ALA A 132 -5.38 6.94 2.10
C ALA A 132 -5.52 6.99 3.62
N SER A 133 -4.92 7.99 4.28
CA SER A 133 -5.06 8.19 5.73
C SER A 133 -6.50 8.49 6.15
N LEU A 134 -7.20 9.37 5.43
CA LEU A 134 -8.63 9.62 5.65
C LEU A 134 -9.47 8.35 5.43
N SER A 135 -9.13 7.54 4.43
CA SER A 135 -9.81 6.27 4.18
C SER A 135 -9.65 5.30 5.35
N VAL A 136 -8.47 5.23 5.97
CA VAL A 136 -8.24 4.45 7.20
C VAL A 136 -9.13 4.97 8.33
N LEU A 137 -9.18 6.29 8.55
CA LEU A 137 -10.01 6.89 9.59
C LEU A 137 -11.51 6.61 9.38
N LEU A 138 -11.99 6.73 8.14
CA LEU A 138 -13.37 6.42 7.79
C LEU A 138 -13.68 4.94 8.03
N LEU A 139 -12.79 4.02 7.64
CA LEU A 139 -12.95 2.59 7.88
C LEU A 139 -12.98 2.26 9.38
N LEU A 140 -12.18 2.95 10.19
CA LEU A 140 -12.18 2.80 11.65
C LEU A 140 -13.45 3.39 12.29
N MET A 141 -13.90 4.56 11.83
CA MET A 141 -15.07 5.26 12.37
C MET A 141 -16.40 4.62 11.96
N SER A 142 -16.45 3.91 10.83
CA SER A 142 -17.68 3.31 10.28
C SER A 142 -18.28 2.20 11.17
N GLY A 143 -17.64 1.85 12.30
CA GLY A 143 -18.15 0.83 13.23
C GLY A 143 -18.24 -0.57 12.61
N LEU A 144 -17.63 -0.77 11.43
CA LEU A 144 -17.67 -2.04 10.73
C LEU A 144 -16.94 -3.08 11.58
N PRO A 145 -17.52 -4.29 11.76
CA PRO A 145 -16.89 -5.33 12.53
C PRO A 145 -15.59 -5.78 11.85
N LEU A 146 -14.45 -5.24 12.33
CA LEU A 146 -13.09 -5.62 11.91
C LEU A 146 -12.75 -7.08 12.28
N ASN A 147 -13.67 -7.79 12.91
CA ASN A 147 -13.54 -9.23 13.14
C ASN A 147 -13.38 -10.00 11.80
N HIS A 148 -14.03 -9.51 10.74
CA HIS A 148 -13.91 -10.12 9.41
C HIS A 148 -12.53 -9.92 8.78
N ARG A 149 -12.10 -10.92 7.99
CA ARG A 149 -10.78 -10.92 7.33
C ARG A 149 -10.64 -9.86 6.25
N PHE A 150 -11.74 -9.49 5.58
CA PHE A 150 -11.73 -8.51 4.49
C PHE A 150 -11.41 -7.07 4.96
N PRO A 151 -12.12 -6.45 5.92
CA PRO A 151 -11.84 -5.07 6.33
C PRO A 151 -10.47 -4.92 7.00
N THR A 152 -10.01 -5.94 7.73
CA THR A 152 -8.65 -5.92 8.31
C THR A 152 -7.55 -6.02 7.26
N TRP A 153 -7.78 -6.80 6.20
CA TRP A 153 -6.87 -6.87 5.06
C TRP A 153 -6.86 -5.57 4.25
N LEU A 154 -8.05 -5.01 3.97
CA LEU A 154 -8.20 -3.72 3.30
C LEU A 154 -7.48 -2.61 4.07
N LEU A 155 -7.69 -2.54 5.39
CA LEU A 155 -7.05 -1.54 6.25
C LEU A 155 -5.52 -1.67 6.20
N SER A 156 -4.98 -2.89 6.22
CA SER A 156 -3.54 -3.12 6.09
C SER A 156 -2.98 -2.65 4.75
N ILE A 157 -3.71 -2.84 3.65
CA ILE A 157 -3.28 -2.40 2.31
C ILE A 157 -3.31 -0.89 2.21
N VAL A 158 -4.41 -0.25 2.63
CA VAL A 158 -4.55 1.20 2.60
C VAL A 158 -3.49 1.86 3.49
N MET A 159 -3.19 1.29 4.65
CA MET A 159 -2.12 1.79 5.52
C MET A 159 -0.73 1.65 4.88
N CYS A 160 -0.44 0.52 4.23
CA CYS A 160 0.82 0.32 3.50
C CYS A 160 0.96 1.33 2.35
N LEU A 161 -0.14 1.58 1.62
CA LEU A 161 -0.19 2.61 0.58
C LEU A 161 0.04 4.01 1.15
N ALA A 162 -0.56 4.34 2.30
CA ALA A 162 -0.38 5.63 2.98
C ALA A 162 1.09 5.84 3.41
N LEU A 163 1.71 4.84 4.04
CA LEU A 163 3.11 4.93 4.49
C LEU A 163 4.09 5.01 3.32
N THR A 164 3.85 4.25 2.25
CA THR A 164 4.69 4.27 1.05
C THR A 164 4.61 5.63 0.37
N SER A 165 3.40 6.13 0.13
CA SER A 165 3.21 7.46 -0.46
C SER A 165 3.77 8.58 0.42
N LEU A 166 3.72 8.46 1.76
CA LEU A 166 4.38 9.38 2.67
C LEU A 166 5.90 9.39 2.51
N ALA A 167 6.52 8.21 2.40
CA ALA A 167 7.97 8.09 2.20
C ALA A 167 8.40 8.73 0.87
N PHE A 168 7.66 8.50 -0.21
CA PHE A 168 7.91 9.16 -1.49
C PHE A 168 7.72 10.68 -1.41
N THR A 169 6.67 11.13 -0.73
CA THR A 169 6.42 12.58 -0.48
C THR A 169 7.63 13.22 0.20
N TYR A 170 8.14 12.58 1.27
CA TYR A 170 9.32 13.06 2.00
C TYR A 170 10.56 13.17 1.11
N ILE A 171 10.85 12.14 0.30
CA ILE A 171 12.00 12.16 -0.61
C ILE A 171 11.88 13.32 -1.61
N THR A 172 10.72 13.46 -2.26
CA THR A 172 10.50 14.55 -3.22
C THR A 172 10.57 15.93 -2.59
N ALA A 173 10.13 16.09 -1.33
CA ALA A 173 10.24 17.33 -0.59
C ALA A 173 11.70 17.67 -0.27
N LEU A 174 12.51 16.68 0.12
CA LEU A 174 13.94 16.88 0.35
C LEU A 174 14.69 17.27 -0.93
N ASP A 175 14.36 16.64 -2.06
CA ASP A 175 14.95 16.95 -3.38
C ASP A 175 14.67 18.38 -3.86
N MET A 176 13.66 19.00 -3.27
CA MET A 176 13.18 20.33 -3.57
C MET A 176 13.81 21.39 -2.66
N VAL A 177 14.07 21.04 -1.39
CA VAL A 177 14.62 21.98 -0.39
C VAL A 177 16.15 21.90 -0.28
N THR A 178 16.77 20.80 -0.70
CA THR A 178 18.22 20.59 -0.57
C THR A 178 19.00 21.35 -1.65
N PRO A 179 19.95 22.24 -1.28
CA PRO A 179 20.75 22.98 -2.25
C PRO A 179 21.91 22.14 -2.83
N ASP A 180 22.39 22.53 -4.01
CA ASP A 180 23.41 21.81 -4.79
C ASP A 180 24.68 21.34 -4.02
N PRO A 181 25.32 22.15 -3.14
CA PRO A 181 26.58 21.72 -2.51
C PRO A 181 26.44 20.47 -1.63
N VAL A 182 25.25 20.17 -1.13
CA VAL A 182 24.96 18.98 -0.30
C VAL A 182 24.11 17.94 -1.03
N TRP A 183 23.73 18.20 -2.28
CA TRP A 183 22.80 17.36 -3.04
C TRP A 183 23.32 15.94 -3.25
N HIS A 184 24.60 15.78 -3.59
CA HIS A 184 25.21 14.45 -3.79
C HIS A 184 25.13 13.57 -2.53
N ILE A 185 25.41 14.14 -1.35
CA ILE A 185 25.35 13.40 -0.09
C ILE A 185 23.90 13.03 0.24
N ALA A 186 22.97 13.99 0.10
CA ALA A 186 21.55 13.76 0.34
C ALA A 186 20.98 12.67 -0.58
N HIS A 187 21.36 12.68 -1.86
CA HIS A 187 20.88 11.71 -2.84
C HIS A 187 21.36 10.27 -2.54
N GLU A 188 22.61 10.10 -2.09
CA GLU A 188 23.10 8.77 -1.67
C GLU A 188 22.35 8.25 -0.44
N ILE A 189 22.07 9.11 0.54
CA ILE A 189 21.27 8.74 1.72
C ILE A 189 19.85 8.32 1.31
N GLN A 190 19.21 9.09 0.42
CA GLN A 190 17.88 8.76 -0.10
C GLN A 190 17.87 7.44 -0.88
N ARG A 191 18.89 7.17 -1.71
CA ARG A 191 19.00 5.90 -2.44
C ARG A 191 19.04 4.69 -1.50
N VAL A 192 19.85 4.75 -0.45
CA VAL A 192 19.92 3.70 0.58
C VAL A 192 18.55 3.53 1.26
N LEU A 193 17.90 4.64 1.62
CA LEU A 193 16.57 4.63 2.22
C LEU A 193 15.53 3.97 1.30
N ILE A 194 15.55 4.26 0.00
CA ILE A 194 14.65 3.67 -0.99
C ILE A 194 14.89 2.16 -1.11
N TYR A 195 16.15 1.71 -1.20
CA TYR A 195 16.44 0.27 -1.29
C TYR A 195 15.96 -0.48 -0.04
N ALA A 196 16.18 0.09 1.15
CA ALA A 196 15.66 -0.47 2.39
C ALA A 196 14.12 -0.54 2.39
N TRP A 197 13.45 0.53 1.95
CA TRP A 197 11.99 0.59 1.83
C TRP A 197 11.43 -0.43 0.83
N VAL A 198 12.03 -0.54 -0.36
CA VAL A 198 11.63 -1.52 -1.38
C VAL A 198 11.80 -2.95 -0.85
N GLY A 199 12.90 -3.23 -0.14
CA GLY A 199 13.10 -4.52 0.52
C GLY A 199 12.00 -4.83 1.55
N MET A 200 11.64 -3.84 2.38
CA MET A 200 10.58 -3.97 3.38
C MET A 200 9.21 -4.21 2.73
N LEU A 201 8.85 -3.44 1.71
CA LEU A 201 7.58 -3.58 0.99
C LEU A 201 7.49 -4.91 0.25
N SER A 202 8.58 -5.35 -0.38
CA SER A 202 8.66 -6.65 -1.03
C SER A 202 8.32 -7.77 -0.05
N PHE A 203 8.91 -7.76 1.15
CA PHE A 203 8.59 -8.74 2.19
C PHE A 203 7.12 -8.70 2.63
N VAL A 204 6.54 -7.52 2.82
CA VAL A 204 5.13 -7.37 3.19
C VAL A 204 4.20 -7.89 2.10
N VAL A 205 4.46 -7.56 0.84
CA VAL A 205 3.67 -8.03 -0.31
C VAL A 205 3.79 -9.54 -0.46
N LEU A 206 4.99 -10.10 -0.31
CA LEU A 206 5.20 -11.56 -0.29
C LEU A 206 4.38 -12.22 0.82
N PHE A 207 4.39 -11.67 2.03
CA PHE A 207 3.59 -12.20 3.13
C PHE A 207 2.07 -12.12 2.86
N LEU A 208 1.59 -11.00 2.32
CA LEU A 208 0.18 -10.80 1.98
C LEU A 208 -0.27 -11.75 0.85
N THR A 209 0.55 -11.94 -0.18
CA THR A 209 0.27 -12.85 -1.31
C THR A 209 0.26 -14.31 -0.87
N LEU A 210 1.24 -14.73 -0.06
CA LEU A 210 1.26 -16.08 0.55
C LEU A 210 -0.02 -16.35 1.35
N ARG A 211 -0.49 -15.37 2.13
CA ARG A 211 -1.73 -15.48 2.91
C ARG A 211 -2.96 -15.66 2.00
N ILE A 212 -3.00 -14.99 0.85
CA ILE A 212 -4.08 -15.11 -0.15
C ILE A 212 -4.04 -16.49 -0.81
N ILE A 213 -2.86 -16.97 -1.22
CA ILE A 213 -2.69 -18.28 -1.85
C ILE A 213 -3.16 -19.39 -0.89
N ILE A 214 -2.74 -19.34 0.37
CA ILE A 214 -3.14 -20.32 1.40
C ILE A 214 -4.67 -20.31 1.62
N TRP A 215 -5.27 -19.12 1.62
CA TRP A 215 -6.73 -19.00 1.72
C TRP A 215 -7.44 -19.56 0.47
N GLY A 216 -6.95 -19.22 -0.72
CA GLY A 216 -7.49 -19.68 -2.00
C GLY A 216 -7.48 -21.20 -2.11
N VAL A 217 -6.33 -21.84 -1.87
CA VAL A 217 -6.18 -23.30 -1.91
C VAL A 217 -7.20 -24.00 -0.99
N ARG A 218 -7.46 -23.45 0.20
CA ARG A 218 -8.45 -24.01 1.12
C ARG A 218 -9.90 -23.71 0.73
N ALA A 219 -10.17 -22.55 0.14
CA ALA A 219 -11.51 -22.20 -0.35
C ALA A 219 -11.94 -23.13 -1.50
N PHE A 220 -11.02 -23.47 -2.40
CA PHE A 220 -11.25 -24.44 -3.48
C PHE A 220 -11.28 -25.89 -2.97
N GLY A 221 -10.36 -26.30 -2.08
CA GLY A 221 -10.35 -27.66 -1.53
C GLY A 221 -11.57 -28.03 -0.65
N LYS A 222 -12.33 -27.05 -0.15
CA LYS A 222 -13.62 -27.28 0.54
C LYS A 222 -14.79 -27.49 -0.42
N LYS A 223 -14.70 -27.03 -1.68
CA LYS A 223 -15.75 -27.25 -2.69
C LYS A 223 -15.74 -28.69 -3.21
N ASP A 224 -14.57 -29.30 -3.40
CA ASP A 224 -14.45 -30.69 -3.88
C ASP A 224 -14.99 -31.75 -2.91
N LYS A 225 -14.94 -31.49 -1.59
CA LYS A 225 -15.44 -32.45 -0.59
C LYS A 225 -16.98 -32.53 -0.49
N LYS A 226 -17.72 -31.60 -1.09
CA LYS A 226 -19.20 -31.57 -1.01
C LYS A 226 -19.89 -32.41 -2.08
N THR A 227 -19.17 -32.94 -3.07
CA THR A 227 -19.77 -33.63 -4.23
C THR A 227 -19.77 -35.16 -4.13
N VAL A 228 -19.28 -35.74 -3.03
CA VAL A 228 -19.23 -37.20 -2.84
C VAL A 228 -20.01 -37.60 -1.58
N THR A 229 -21.34 -37.65 -1.68
CA THR A 229 -22.18 -38.46 -0.79
C THR A 229 -22.86 -39.54 -1.63
N PRO A 230 -22.51 -40.82 -1.46
CA PRO A 230 -23.21 -41.90 -2.15
C PRO A 230 -24.62 -42.06 -1.54
N LYS A 231 -25.66 -42.00 -2.39
CA LYS A 231 -27.02 -42.38 -1.99
C LYS A 231 -27.06 -43.89 -1.73
N ILE A 232 -27.30 -44.28 -0.49
CA ILE A 232 -27.62 -45.66 -0.11
C ILE A 232 -29.06 -45.95 -0.58
N PRO A 233 -29.32 -47.01 -1.36
CA PRO A 233 -30.69 -47.43 -1.67
C PRO A 233 -31.35 -48.00 -0.42
N ARG A 234 -32.55 -47.50 -0.08
CA ARG A 234 -33.44 -48.18 0.88
C ARG A 234 -34.09 -49.35 0.17
N GLU A 235 -33.77 -50.57 0.59
CA GLU A 235 -34.54 -51.76 0.23
C GLU A 235 -35.61 -52.02 1.29
N ASN A 236 -36.82 -52.26 0.80
CA ASN A 236 -38.06 -52.22 1.54
C ASN A 236 -38.33 -53.55 2.25
N THR A 237 -38.79 -53.46 3.49
CA THR A 237 -39.42 -54.57 4.22
C THR A 237 -40.77 -54.92 3.58
N PRO A 238 -41.08 -56.21 3.34
CA PRO A 238 -42.39 -56.64 2.86
C PRO A 238 -43.40 -56.78 4.03
N PRO A 239 -44.71 -56.56 3.80
CA PRO A 239 -45.73 -56.71 4.83
C PRO A 239 -46.27 -58.15 4.93
N ALA A 240 -46.51 -58.56 6.18
CA ALA A 240 -47.31 -59.68 6.70
C ALA A 240 -47.09 -61.09 6.12
#